data_AF-A0A956A5L4-F1
#
_entry.id   AF-A0A956A5L4-F1
#
_cell.length_a   1.000
_cell.length_b   1.000
_cell.length_c   1.000
_cell.angle_alpha   90.00
_cell.angle_beta   90.00
_cell.angle_gamma   90.00
#
_symmetry.space_group_name_H-M   'P 1'
#
loop_
_entity.id
_entity.type
_entity.pdbx_description
1 polymer ?
#
loop_
_entity_poly.entity_id
_entity_poly.type
_entity_poly.pdbx_seq_one_letter_code
_entity_poly.pdbx_strand_id
1 'polypeptide(L)'
;MSLPPSEYTKLKAFRDLIAKTVDRLGQAQSQGTLAQAANDSAASWDGVDGDFAGVLRGVANNVWQGSFAQVRPTVQAIIGHLQGQLKDIDAQLR
;
A
#
# COMPACT_ATOMS: atom_id res chain seq x y z
N MET A 1 -27.95 -1.29 -0.70
CA MET A 1 -27.84 -2.25 0.42
C MET A 1 -26.86 -1.67 1.40
N SER A 2 -27.26 -1.41 2.65
CA SER A 2 -26.33 -0.92 3.68
C SER A 2 -25.48 -2.08 4.18
N LEU A 3 -24.16 -1.87 4.27
CA LEU A 3 -23.23 -2.82 4.84
C LEU A 3 -23.57 -3.06 6.33
N PRO A 4 -23.52 -4.30 6.84
CA PRO A 4 -23.62 -4.56 8.26
C PRO A 4 -22.43 -3.90 9.00
N PRO A 5 -22.61 -3.48 10.27
CA PRO A 5 -21.61 -2.67 10.99
C PRO A 5 -20.20 -3.28 11.06
N SER A 6 -20.11 -4.59 11.14
CA SER A 6 -18.85 -5.34 11.17
C SER A 6 -18.12 -5.30 9.82
N GLU A 7 -18.84 -5.39 8.70
CA GLU A 7 -18.26 -5.28 7.36
C GLU A 7 -17.86 -3.85 7.05
N TYR A 8 -18.69 -2.86 7.45
CA TYR A 8 -18.33 -1.45 7.33
C TYR A 8 -17.03 -1.13 8.08
N THR A 9 -16.86 -1.65 9.29
CA THR A 9 -15.66 -1.43 10.11
C THR A 9 -14.41 -2.06 9.45
N LYS A 10 -14.54 -3.28 8.94
CA LYS A 10 -13.44 -3.95 8.20
C LYS A 10 -13.08 -3.20 6.93
N LEU A 11 -14.08 -2.78 6.16
CA LEU A 11 -13.89 -2.05 4.91
C LEU A 11 -13.23 -0.69 5.15
N LYS A 12 -13.64 0.03 6.21
CA LYS A 12 -12.99 1.28 6.63
C LYS A 12 -11.55 1.05 7.08
N ALA A 13 -11.27 0.02 7.88
CA ALA A 13 -9.91 -0.32 8.29
C ALA A 13 -9.01 -0.65 7.09
N PHE A 14 -9.55 -1.39 6.11
CA PHE A 14 -8.85 -1.70 4.87
C PHE A 14 -8.56 -0.45 4.04
N ARG A 15 -9.54 0.45 3.90
CA ARG A 15 -9.37 1.75 3.26
C ARG A 15 -8.26 2.57 3.91
N ASP A 16 -8.23 2.63 5.24
CA ASP A 16 -7.23 3.39 5.99
C ASP A 16 -5.83 2.77 5.84
N LEU A 17 -5.72 1.43 5.76
CA LEU A 17 -4.48 0.73 5.45
C LEU A 17 -3.95 1.09 4.05
N ILE A 18 -4.83 1.11 3.05
CA ILE A 18 -4.50 1.53 1.67
C ILE A 18 -4.01 2.99 1.67
N ALA A 19 -4.77 3.90 2.27
CA ALA A 19 -4.41 5.32 2.32
C ALA A 19 -3.04 5.55 2.96
N LYS A 20 -2.76 4.88 4.09
CA LYS A 20 -1.49 4.95 4.79
C LYS A 20 -0.33 4.39 3.97
N THR A 21 -0.58 3.33 3.18
CA THR A 21 0.44 2.72 2.32
C THR A 21 0.79 3.64 1.14
N VAL A 22 -0.22 4.22 0.49
CA VAL A 22 -0.06 5.24 -0.57
C VAL A 22 0.78 6.42 -0.07
N ASP A 23 0.43 6.95 1.09
CA ASP A 23 1.10 8.11 1.69
C ASP A 23 2.57 7.82 2.00
N ARG A 24 2.86 6.71 2.68
CA ARG A 24 4.24 6.32 3.02
C ARG A 24 5.12 6.08 1.80
N LEU A 25 4.61 5.36 0.81
CA LEU A 25 5.35 5.10 -0.43
C LEU A 25 5.55 6.39 -1.24
N GLY A 26 4.56 7.29 -1.25
CA GLY A 26 4.62 8.56 -1.97
C GLY A 26 5.54 9.62 -1.32
N GLN A 27 5.67 9.61 0.00
CA GLN A 27 6.57 10.52 0.73
C GLN A 27 8.04 10.10 0.69
N ALA A 28 8.35 8.88 0.24
CA ALA A 28 9.72 8.41 0.17
C ALA A 28 10.54 9.17 -0.88
N GLN A 29 11.57 9.90 -0.45
CA GLN A 29 12.43 10.72 -1.34
C GLN A 29 13.80 10.08 -1.60
N SER A 30 14.09 8.94 -0.97
CA SER A 30 15.36 8.24 -1.09
C SER A 30 15.17 6.73 -1.09
N GLN A 31 16.20 6.02 -1.53
CA GLN A 31 16.24 4.56 -1.52
C GLN A 31 15.99 3.98 -0.11
N GLY A 32 16.68 4.51 0.91
CA GLY A 32 16.51 4.05 2.29
C GLY A 32 15.10 4.30 2.83
N THR A 33 14.55 5.49 2.62
CA THR A 33 13.20 5.83 3.08
C THR A 33 12.12 5.00 2.36
N LEU A 34 12.31 4.71 1.07
CA LEU A 34 11.40 3.89 0.30
C LEU A 34 11.44 2.43 0.73
N ALA A 35 12.63 1.87 0.91
CA ALA A 35 12.76 0.48 1.36
C ALA A 35 12.14 0.28 2.74
N GLN A 36 12.34 1.24 3.64
CA GLN A 36 11.73 1.22 4.97
C GLN A 36 10.21 1.38 4.90
N ALA A 37 9.70 2.34 4.13
CA ALA A 37 8.26 2.51 3.91
C ALA A 37 7.61 1.23 3.36
N ALA A 38 8.24 0.58 2.38
CA ALA A 38 7.74 -0.66 1.79
C ALA A 38 7.74 -1.82 2.80
N ASN A 39 8.79 -1.98 3.62
CA ASN A 39 8.84 -3.01 4.66
C ASN A 39 7.82 -2.76 5.79
N ASP A 40 7.70 -1.53 6.28
CA ASP A 40 6.74 -1.17 7.32
C ASP A 40 5.30 -1.36 6.84
N SER A 41 5.04 -1.04 5.57
CA SER A 41 3.76 -1.34 4.94
C SER A 41 3.56 -2.85 4.79
N ALA A 42 4.54 -3.62 4.32
CA ALA A 42 4.41 -5.07 4.15
C ALA A 42 3.97 -5.76 5.46
N ALA A 43 4.57 -5.40 6.58
CA ALA A 43 4.19 -5.93 7.89
C ALA A 43 2.73 -5.61 8.27
N SER A 44 2.21 -4.46 7.82
CA SER A 44 0.80 -4.08 8.02
C SER A 44 -0.16 -4.88 7.14
N TRP A 45 0.34 -5.41 6.01
CA TRP A 45 -0.45 -6.19 5.06
C TRP A 45 -0.43 -7.69 5.32
N ASP A 46 0.53 -8.24 6.06
CA ASP A 46 0.62 -9.69 6.35
C ASP A 46 -0.69 -10.30 6.88
N GLY A 47 -1.41 -9.57 7.74
CA GLY A 47 -2.66 -10.02 8.33
C GLY A 47 -3.91 -9.77 7.47
N VAL A 48 -3.74 -9.18 6.29
CA VAL A 48 -4.84 -8.75 5.40
C VAL A 48 -4.72 -9.44 4.04
N ASP A 49 -3.55 -9.33 3.42
CA ASP A 49 -3.20 -9.90 2.12
C ASP A 49 -1.70 -10.22 2.11
N GLY A 50 -1.38 -11.49 2.35
CA GLY A 50 0.00 -11.98 2.40
C GLY A 50 0.72 -11.92 1.05
N ASP A 51 -0.01 -12.01 -0.06
CA ASP A 51 0.55 -11.90 -1.40
C ASP A 51 0.98 -10.46 -1.66
N PHE A 52 0.13 -9.48 -1.32
CA PHE A 52 0.48 -8.07 -1.42
C PHE A 52 1.62 -7.67 -0.49
N ALA A 53 1.66 -8.22 0.74
CA ALA A 53 2.80 -8.07 1.64
C ALA A 53 4.09 -8.61 1.01
N GLY A 54 4.02 -9.76 0.31
CA GLY A 54 5.13 -10.31 -0.47
C GLY A 54 5.62 -9.37 -1.57
N VAL A 55 4.71 -8.75 -2.32
CA VAL A 55 5.05 -7.75 -3.34
C VAL A 55 5.78 -6.56 -2.72
N LEU A 56 5.28 -6.03 -1.60
CA LEU A 56 5.91 -4.89 -0.90
C LEU A 56 7.32 -5.23 -0.39
N ARG A 57 7.53 -6.43 0.16
CA ARG A 57 8.88 -6.91 0.53
C ARG A 57 9.80 -7.05 -0.68
N GLY A 58 9.27 -7.55 -1.80
CA GLY A 58 9.99 -7.64 -3.06
C GLY A 58 10.43 -6.26 -3.57
N VAL A 59 9.55 -5.25 -3.45
CA VAL A 59 9.90 -3.86 -3.72
C VAL A 59 11.00 -3.40 -2.78
N ALA A 60 10.86 -3.57 -1.46
CA ALA A 60 11.87 -3.17 -0.50
C ALA A 60 13.25 -3.79 -0.81
N ASN A 61 13.30 -5.08 -1.14
CA ASN A 61 14.53 -5.77 -1.52
C ASN A 61 15.11 -5.25 -2.85
N ASN A 62 14.27 -5.02 -3.86
CA ASN A 62 14.70 -4.44 -5.13
C ASN A 62 15.22 -3.00 -4.96
N VAL A 63 14.63 -2.24 -4.04
CA VAL A 63 15.12 -0.91 -3.68
C VAL A 63 16.53 -0.99 -3.14
N TRP A 64 16.89 -1.99 -2.33
CA TRP A 64 18.27 -2.16 -1.85
C TRP A 64 19.26 -2.58 -2.94
N GLN A 65 18.82 -3.33 -3.95
CA GLN A 65 19.70 -3.84 -5.01
C GLN A 65 19.82 -2.93 -6.23
N GLY A 66 18.88 -2.00 -6.44
CA GLY A 66 18.83 -1.10 -7.58
C GLY A 66 18.96 0.37 -7.21
N SER A 67 18.97 1.25 -8.22
CA SER A 67 18.89 2.70 -7.98
C SER A 67 17.46 3.14 -7.68
N PHE A 68 17.29 4.18 -6.86
CA PHE A 68 15.97 4.76 -6.56
C PHE A 68 15.19 5.12 -7.84
N ALA A 69 15.88 5.64 -8.86
CA ALA A 69 15.26 6.00 -10.13
C ALA A 69 14.67 4.80 -10.89
N GLN A 70 15.28 3.62 -10.75
CA GLN A 70 14.84 2.39 -11.41
C GLN A 70 13.61 1.78 -10.74
N VAL A 71 13.46 1.93 -9.42
CA VAL A 71 12.33 1.36 -8.66
C VAL A 71 11.14 2.32 -8.58
N ARG A 72 11.38 3.63 -8.77
CA ARG A 72 10.34 4.66 -8.72
C ARG A 72 9.13 4.38 -9.62
N PRO A 73 9.26 3.91 -10.87
CA PRO A 73 8.10 3.58 -11.72
C PRO A 73 7.24 2.46 -11.14
N THR A 74 7.87 1.41 -10.59
CA THR A 74 7.16 0.29 -9.95
C THR A 74 6.37 0.77 -8.73
N VAL A 75 6.98 1.61 -7.90
CA VAL A 75 6.31 2.20 -6.73
C VAL A 75 5.14 3.08 -7.15
N GLN A 76 5.30 3.90 -8.19
CA GLN A 76 4.21 4.72 -8.71
C GLN A 76 3.07 3.89 -9.27
N ALA A 77 3.35 2.75 -9.91
CA ALA A 77 2.31 1.82 -10.35
C ALA A 77 1.54 1.22 -9.16
N ILE A 78 2.22 0.83 -8.09
CA ILE A 78 1.58 0.35 -6.85
C ILE A 78 0.71 1.45 -6.23
N ILE A 79 1.24 2.67 -6.11
CA ILE A 79 0.49 3.83 -5.61
C ILE A 79 -0.76 4.07 -6.45
N GLY A 80 -0.65 4.05 -7.79
CA GLY A 80 -1.78 4.23 -8.69
C GLY A 80 -2.83 3.14 -8.54
N HIS A 81 -2.42 1.88 -8.42
CA HIS A 81 -3.32 0.75 -8.17
C HIS A 81 -4.08 0.92 -6.85
N LEU A 82 -3.36 1.21 -5.76
CA LEU A 82 -3.94 1.44 -4.44
C LEU A 82 -4.89 2.65 -4.41
N GLN A 83 -4.55 3.73 -5.11
CA GLN A 83 -5.44 4.88 -5.27
C GLN A 83 -6.72 4.56 -6.04
N GLY A 84 -6.65 3.65 -7.02
CA GLY A 84 -7.83 3.10 -7.71
C GLY A 84 -8.74 2.38 -6.71
N GLN A 85 -8.18 1.41 -5.97
CA GLN A 85 -8.93 0.68 -4.94
C GLN A 85 -9.54 1.61 -3.88
N LEU A 86 -8.80 2.64 -3.45
CA LEU A 86 -9.29 3.61 -2.47
C LEU A 86 -10.57 4.31 -2.96
N LYS A 87 -10.63 4.70 -4.24
CA LYS A 87 -11.82 5.34 -4.84
C LYS A 87 -13.01 4.38 -4.85
N ASP A 88 -12.79 3.13 -5.22
CA ASP A 88 -13.83 2.11 -5.23
C ASP A 88 -14.37 1.84 -3.83
N ILE A 89 -13.49 1.79 -2.82
CA ILE A 89 -13.90 1.60 -1.42
C ILE A 89 -14.61 2.83 -0.85
N ASP A 90 -14.11 4.03 -1.13
CA ASP A 90 -14.75 5.29 -0.72
C ASP A 90 -16.16 5.41 -1.33
N ALA A 91 -16.39 4.87 -2.53
CA ALA A 91 -17.73 4.79 -3.14
C ALA A 91 -18.64 3.76 -2.45
N GLN A 92 -18.10 2.65 -1.95
CA GLN A 92 -18.84 1.64 -1.20
C GLN A 92 -19.18 2.06 0.24
N LEU A 93 -18.39 2.95 0.82
CA LEU A 93 -18.60 3.49 2.17
C LEU A 93 -19.59 4.67 2.22
N ARG A 94 -20.04 5.19 1.07
CA ARG A 94 -21.06 6.25 0.96
C ARG A 94 -22.47 5.70 1.10
#